data_AF-A0A285GFR6-F1
#
_entry.id   AF-A0A285GFR6-F1
#
_cell.length_a   1.000
_cell.length_b   1.000
_cell.length_c   1.000
_cell.angle_alpha   90.00
_cell.angle_beta   90.00
_cell.angle_gamma   90.00
#
_symmetry.space_group_name_H-M   'P 1'
#
loop_
_entity.id
_entity.type
_entity.pdbx_description
1 polymer ?
#
loop_
_entity_poly.entity_id
_entity_poly.type
_entity_poly.pdbx_seq_one_letter_code
_entity_poly.pdbx_strand_id
1 'polypeptide(L)'
;MKYYHNVLDGIYTRDSIVSYLNKDSVSICQLLYFLDIDDIASYVERNYYADKDWHFRYKISSMIKFIVVKSYRNLSFEKTISTLTNEKARLLCFEDDNGIINLPSHATLLLLCSNSR
;
A
#
# COMPACT_ATOMS: atom_id res chain seq x y z
N MET A 1 -21.69 0.99 0.50
CA MET A 1 -20.60 1.28 1.45
C MET A 1 -19.98 2.61 1.04
N LYS A 2 -20.06 3.65 1.89
CA LYS A 2 -19.53 4.99 1.61
C LYS A 2 -18.21 5.12 2.38
N TYR A 3 -17.08 5.14 1.69
CA TYR A 3 -15.78 5.33 2.31
C TYR A 3 -15.59 6.82 2.60
N TYR A 4 -15.25 7.15 3.85
CA TYR A 4 -14.91 8.50 4.28
C TYR A 4 -13.46 8.50 4.75
N HIS A 5 -12.55 8.98 3.90
CA HIS A 5 -11.22 9.38 4.33
C HIS A 5 -11.11 10.89 4.13
N ASN A 6 -11.03 11.62 5.23
CA ASN A 6 -10.62 13.03 5.21
C ASN A 6 -9.12 13.06 4.95
N VAL A 7 -8.71 13.56 3.78
CA VAL A 7 -7.33 13.91 3.50
C VAL A 7 -7.33 15.38 3.09
N LEU A 8 -6.67 16.20 3.91
CA LEU A 8 -6.39 17.60 3.63
C LEU A 8 -5.45 17.71 2.43
N ASP A 9 -5.71 18.70 1.59
CA ASP A 9 -5.00 19.08 0.36
C ASP A 9 -5.25 18.23 -0.91
N GLY A 10 -6.36 18.57 -1.58
CA GLY A 10 -6.38 18.70 -3.04
C GLY A 10 -7.04 17.58 -3.83
N ILE A 11 -7.26 16.40 -3.25
CA ILE A 11 -8.04 15.33 -3.91
C ILE A 11 -9.50 15.42 -3.45
N TYR A 12 -10.17 16.47 -3.90
CA TYR A 12 -11.64 16.51 -3.88
C TYR A 12 -12.14 15.54 -4.94
N THR A 13 -12.51 14.31 -4.54
CA THR A 13 -13.84 13.78 -4.78
C THR A 13 -13.96 12.38 -4.20
N ARG A 14 -15.19 12.07 -3.81
CA ARG A 14 -15.79 10.77 -3.55
C ARG A 14 -15.49 9.79 -4.69
N ASP A 15 -14.25 9.31 -4.79
CA ASP A 15 -13.86 8.37 -5.82
C ASP A 15 -14.62 7.06 -5.58
N SER A 16 -15.26 6.58 -6.62
CA SER A 16 -16.10 5.38 -6.57
C SER A 16 -15.46 4.34 -7.46
N ILE A 17 -15.34 3.11 -6.98
CA ILE A 17 -14.86 1.98 -7.79
C ILE A 17 -15.63 1.87 -9.13
N VAL A 18 -16.90 2.28 -9.15
CA VAL A 18 -17.76 2.31 -10.35
C VAL A 18 -17.17 3.19 -11.45
N SER A 19 -16.53 4.31 -11.10
CA SER A 19 -15.86 5.22 -12.05
C SER A 19 -14.62 4.60 -12.70
N TYR A 20 -14.12 3.48 -12.19
CA TYR A 20 -12.97 2.76 -12.70
C TYR A 20 -13.39 1.49 -13.46
N LEU A 21 -14.47 0.83 -13.07
CA LEU A 21 -14.96 -0.38 -13.75
C LEU A 21 -15.30 -0.16 -15.24
N ASN A 22 -15.60 1.08 -15.64
CA ASN A 22 -15.95 1.43 -17.02
C ASN A 22 -14.77 1.96 -17.85
N LYS A 23 -13.54 1.92 -17.34
CA LYS A 23 -12.35 2.42 -18.07
C LYS A 23 -11.58 1.28 -18.73
N ASP A 24 -11.14 1.50 -19.97
CA ASP A 24 -10.36 0.53 -20.75
C ASP A 24 -9.01 0.16 -20.12
N SER A 25 -8.46 1.05 -19.29
CA SER A 25 -7.25 0.77 -18.52
C SER A 25 -7.31 1.39 -17.13
N VAL A 26 -7.27 0.52 -16.11
CA VAL A 26 -7.16 0.90 -14.70
C VAL A 26 -5.90 0.28 -14.15
N SER A 27 -5.10 1.08 -13.44
CA SER A 27 -3.91 0.55 -12.80
C SER A 27 -4.29 -0.26 -11.55
N ILE A 28 -3.55 -1.33 -11.29
CA ILE A 28 -3.73 -2.14 -10.08
C ILE A 28 -3.66 -1.30 -8.77
N CYS A 29 -2.87 -0.22 -8.76
CA CYS A 29 -2.80 0.69 -7.61
C CYS A 29 -4.13 1.40 -7.33
N GLN A 30 -4.87 1.77 -8.38
CA GLN A 30 -6.20 2.39 -8.24
C GLN A 30 -7.24 1.38 -7.73
N LEU A 31 -7.15 0.11 -8.15
CA LEU A 31 -8.04 -0.93 -7.61
C LEU A 31 -7.74 -1.21 -6.14
N LEU A 32 -6.46 -1.31 -5.78
CA LEU A 32 -6.01 -1.55 -4.40
C LEU A 32 -6.32 -0.39 -3.46
N TYR A 33 -6.50 0.82 -3.97
CA TYR A 33 -6.96 1.96 -3.17
C TYR A 33 -8.32 1.66 -2.51
N PHE A 34 -9.25 1.04 -3.24
CA PHE A 34 -10.59 0.68 -2.72
C PHE A 34 -10.61 -0.59 -1.88
N LEU A 35 -9.51 -1.36 -1.87
CA LEU A 35 -9.45 -2.58 -1.10
C LEU A 35 -9.14 -2.25 0.36
N ASP A 36 -10.16 -2.40 1.20
CA ASP A 36 -10.02 -2.42 2.65
C ASP A 36 -9.40 -3.75 3.06
N ILE A 37 -8.21 -3.67 3.65
CA ILE A 37 -7.45 -4.82 4.14
C ILE A 37 -7.03 -4.62 5.59
N ASP A 38 -7.68 -3.72 6.33
CA ASP A 38 -7.24 -3.35 7.67
C ASP A 38 -7.36 -4.52 8.65
N ASP A 39 -8.39 -5.35 8.50
CA ASP A 39 -8.52 -6.60 9.28
C ASP A 39 -7.37 -7.59 8.99
N ILE A 40 -7.01 -7.75 7.70
CA ILE A 40 -5.90 -8.61 7.28
C ILE A 40 -4.57 -8.04 7.80
N ALA A 41 -4.36 -6.74 7.65
CA ALA A 41 -3.15 -6.06 8.10
C ALA A 41 -3.01 -6.17 9.63
N SER A 42 -4.09 -5.95 10.37
CA SER A 42 -4.13 -6.10 11.84
C SER A 42 -3.85 -7.54 12.27
N TYR A 43 -4.42 -8.52 11.56
CA TYR A 43 -4.12 -9.92 11.81
C TYR A 43 -2.64 -10.24 11.57
N VAL A 44 -2.10 -9.78 10.44
CA VAL A 44 -0.69 -9.99 10.08
C VAL A 44 0.23 -9.35 11.11
N GLU A 45 -0.05 -8.11 11.50
CA GLU A 45 0.69 -7.38 12.53
C GLU A 45 0.69 -8.14 13.87
N ARG A 46 -0.48 -8.54 14.36
CA ARG A 46 -0.60 -9.24 15.65
C ARG A 46 0.09 -10.60 15.69
N ASN A 47 0.06 -11.37 14.61
CA ASN A 47 0.50 -12.76 14.62
C ASN A 47 1.96 -12.96 14.18
N TYR A 48 2.51 -12.07 13.36
CA TYR A 48 3.83 -12.26 12.78
C TYR A 48 4.84 -11.18 13.18
N TYR A 49 4.38 -10.11 13.84
CA TYR A 49 5.13 -8.88 13.96
C TYR A 49 5.03 -8.17 15.32
N ALA A 50 4.04 -8.48 16.16
CA ALA A 50 3.77 -7.76 17.41
C ALA A 50 4.74 -8.03 18.58
N ASP A 51 5.86 -8.73 18.35
CA ASP A 51 6.73 -9.21 19.45
C ASP A 51 8.02 -8.39 19.66
N LYS A 52 8.25 -7.31 18.92
CA LYS A 52 9.47 -6.48 19.10
C LYS A 52 9.12 -5.01 18.93
N ASP A 53 9.58 -4.17 19.85
CA ASP A 53 9.45 -2.69 19.92
C ASP A 53 9.89 -1.89 18.66
N TRP A 54 10.06 -2.56 17.53
CA TRP A 54 10.23 -1.94 16.23
C TRP A 54 8.89 -1.51 15.67
N HIS A 55 8.55 -0.26 15.97
CA HIS A 55 7.57 0.48 15.20
C HIS A 55 7.90 0.36 13.70
N PHE A 56 6.95 -0.16 12.94
CA PHE A 56 7.10 -0.29 11.52
C PHE A 56 7.34 1.08 10.90
N ARG A 57 8.44 1.19 10.14
CA ARG A 57 8.69 2.36 9.29
C ARG A 57 7.57 2.57 8.26
N TYR A 58 6.79 1.53 7.93
CA TYR A 58 5.74 1.54 6.91
C TYR A 58 4.48 0.81 7.41
N LYS A 59 3.31 1.32 7.08
CA LYS A 59 2.04 0.65 7.40
C LYS A 59 2.01 -0.75 6.75
N ILE A 60 1.60 -1.77 7.52
CA ILE A 60 1.51 -3.16 7.06
C ILE A 60 0.56 -3.28 5.85
N SER A 61 -0.56 -2.56 5.87
CA SER A 61 -1.49 -2.52 4.75
C SER A 61 -0.82 -2.02 3.45
N SER A 62 -0.02 -0.94 3.53
CA SER A 62 0.74 -0.43 2.38
C SER A 62 1.73 -1.47 1.84
N MET A 63 2.42 -2.19 2.72
CA MET A 63 3.35 -3.26 2.34
C MET A 63 2.64 -4.44 1.68
N ILE A 64 1.48 -4.87 2.18
CA ILE A 64 0.66 -5.92 1.58
C ILE A 64 0.22 -5.49 0.17
N LYS A 65 -0.31 -4.27 0.01
CA LYS A 65 -0.73 -3.76 -1.31
C LYS A 65 0.46 -3.69 -2.27
N PHE A 66 1.63 -3.27 -1.81
CA PHE A 66 2.84 -3.27 -2.61
C PHE A 66 3.24 -4.68 -3.09
N ILE A 67 3.16 -5.70 -2.23
CA ILE A 67 3.42 -7.09 -2.62
C ILE A 67 2.45 -7.52 -3.73
N VAL A 68 1.17 -7.16 -3.63
CA VAL A 68 0.19 -7.43 -4.68
C VAL A 68 0.58 -6.75 -6.00
N VAL A 69 1.00 -5.48 -5.98
CA VAL A 69 1.47 -4.77 -7.19
C VAL A 69 2.68 -5.46 -7.81
N LYS A 70 3.67 -5.83 -7.00
CA LYS A 70 4.88 -6.54 -7.44
C LYS A 70 4.50 -7.85 -8.15
N SER A 71 3.67 -8.66 -7.50
CA SER A 71 3.24 -9.97 -8.01
C SER A 71 2.40 -9.83 -9.28
N TYR A 72 1.47 -8.87 -9.31
CA TYR A 72 0.62 -8.61 -10.48
C TYR A 72 1.43 -8.18 -11.70
N ARG A 73 2.45 -7.33 -11.52
CA ARG A 73 3.33 -6.88 -12.61
C ARG A 73 4.44 -7.87 -12.95
N ASN A 74 4.60 -8.93 -12.15
CA ASN A 74 5.71 -9.87 -12.21
C ASN A 74 7.09 -9.18 -12.25
N LEU A 75 7.30 -8.21 -11.34
CA LEU A 75 8.53 -7.42 -11.27
C LEU A 75 9.41 -7.81 -10.06
N SER A 76 10.70 -7.47 -10.13
CA SER A 76 11.56 -7.47 -8.95
C SER A 76 11.14 -6.37 -7.98
N PHE A 77 11.61 -6.42 -6.74
CA PHE A 77 11.31 -5.39 -5.74
C PHE A 77 11.75 -4.00 -6.22
N GLU A 78 13.00 -3.89 -6.67
CA GLU A 78 13.61 -2.63 -7.12
C GLU A 78 12.89 -2.09 -8.35
N LYS A 79 12.54 -2.95 -9.30
CA LYS A 79 11.76 -2.55 -10.47
C LYS A 79 10.36 -2.11 -10.08
N THR A 80 9.76 -2.71 -9.06
CA THR A 80 8.44 -2.28 -8.58
C THR A 80 8.53 -0.90 -7.93
N ILE A 81 9.55 -0.65 -7.11
CA ILE A 81 9.79 0.66 -6.48
C ILE A 81 10.10 1.73 -7.52
N SER A 82 11.01 1.47 -8.47
CA SER A 82 11.41 2.45 -9.47
C SER A 82 10.30 2.80 -10.46
N THR A 83 9.33 1.92 -10.66
CA THR A 83 8.16 2.16 -11.52
C THR A 83 6.94 2.70 -10.76
N LEU A 84 7.07 2.91 -9.45
CA LEU A 84 6.03 3.50 -8.63
C LEU A 84 6.15 5.03 -8.68
N THR A 85 5.21 5.68 -9.36
CA THR A 85 5.09 7.15 -9.34
C THR A 85 4.59 7.61 -7.97
N ASN A 86 4.83 8.88 -7.62
CA ASN A 86 4.33 9.47 -6.37
C ASN A 86 2.82 9.31 -6.20
N GLU A 87 2.04 9.51 -7.26
CA GLU A 87 0.59 9.27 -7.24
C GLU A 87 0.23 7.83 -6.88
N LYS A 88 0.92 6.85 -7.47
CA LYS A 88 0.70 5.44 -7.16
C LYS A 88 1.14 5.10 -5.74
N ALA A 89 2.22 5.70 -5.25
CA ALA A 89 2.66 5.55 -3.87
C ALA A 89 1.62 6.07 -2.87
N ARG A 90 0.99 7.21 -3.16
CA ARG A 90 -0.14 7.76 -2.37
C ARG A 90 -1.35 6.84 -2.37
N LEU A 91 -1.73 6.29 -3.53
CA LEU A 91 -2.82 5.32 -3.64
C LEU A 91 -2.57 4.04 -2.82
N LEU A 92 -1.30 3.69 -2.62
CA LEU A 92 -0.89 2.57 -1.77
C LEU A 92 -0.63 2.97 -0.30
N CYS A 93 -0.95 4.21 0.10
CA CYS A 93 -0.79 4.73 1.45
C CYS A 93 0.67 4.74 1.97
N PHE A 94 1.64 5.09 1.12
CA PHE A 94 3.04 5.33 1.54
C PHE A 94 3.34 6.77 1.97
N GLU A 95 2.36 7.65 1.88
CA GLU A 95 2.46 9.02 2.37
C GLU A 95 2.22 9.05 3.89
N ASP A 96 3.11 9.72 4.61
CA ASP A 96 2.97 9.95 6.05
C ASP A 96 2.10 11.19 6.34
N ASP A 97 1.88 11.48 7.63
CA ASP A 97 1.04 12.59 8.07
C ASP A 97 1.61 13.97 7.69
N ASN A 98 2.89 14.06 7.29
CA ASN A 98 3.53 15.27 6.79
C ASN A 98 3.47 15.40 5.26
N GLY A 99 2.80 14.48 4.56
CA GLY A 99 2.75 14.47 3.10
C GLY A 99 4.03 13.94 2.44
N ILE A 100 4.93 13.31 3.21
CA ILE A 100 6.20 12.79 2.70
C ILE A 100 5.98 11.34 2.25
N ILE A 101 6.32 11.06 1.00
CA ILE A 101 6.26 9.70 0.45
C ILE A 101 7.51 8.93 0.89
N ASN A 102 7.31 7.93 1.74
CA ASN A 102 8.35 7.04 2.20
C ASN A 102 8.20 5.68 1.52
N LEU A 103 9.03 5.41 0.51
CA LEU A 103 9.07 4.10 -0.16
C LEU A 103 9.99 3.13 0.58
N PRO A 104 9.65 1.82 0.61
CA PRO A 104 10.49 0.82 1.25
C PRO A 104 11.79 0.61 0.46
N SER A 105 12.89 0.55 1.19
CA SER A 105 14.19 0.16 0.65
C SER A 105 14.35 -1.36 0.65
N HIS A 106 15.35 -1.89 -0.06
CA HIS A 106 15.61 -3.33 -0.13
C HIS A 106 15.80 -3.97 1.26
N ALA A 107 16.37 -3.22 2.23
CA ALA A 107 16.52 -3.66 3.61
C ALA A 107 15.19 -3.88 4.35
N THR A 108 14.09 -3.30 3.85
CA THR A 108 12.75 -3.41 4.47
C THR A 108 12.10 -4.77 4.21
N LEU A 109 12.38 -5.40 3.06
CA LEU A 109 11.85 -6.73 2.74
C LEU A 109 12.41 -7.85 3.63
N LEU A 110 13.62 -7.68 4.14
CA LEU A 110 14.23 -8.65 5.03
C LEU A 110 13.35 -8.91 6.26
N LEU A 111 12.63 -7.92 6.77
CA LEU A 111 11.72 -8.15 7.90
C LEU A 111 10.45 -8.93 7.53
N LEU A 112 9.96 -8.82 6.28
CA LEU A 112 8.73 -9.50 5.87
C LEU A 112 8.96 -10.98 5.53
N CYS A 113 10.14 -11.34 5.02
CA CYS A 113 10.44 -12.70 4.58
C CYS A 113 11.33 -13.51 5.55
N SER A 114 11.93 -12.90 6.58
CA SER A 114 12.87 -13.60 7.47
C SER A 114 12.20 -14.41 8.59
N ASN A 115 10.89 -14.26 8.81
CA ASN A 115 10.15 -15.03 9.83
C ASN A 115 9.42 -16.27 9.27
N SER A 116 9.74 -16.72 8.05
CA SER A 116 9.22 -18.00 7.50
C SER A 116 10.20 -19.17 7.66
N ARG A 117 10.81 -19.32 8.85
CA ARG A 117 11.55 -20.52 9.23
C ARG A 117 11.20 -20.94 10.64
#